data_AF-A0A496BGW3-F1
#
_entry.id   AF-A0A496BGW3-F1
#
_cell.length_a   1.000
_cell.length_b   1.000
_cell.length_c   1.000
_cell.angle_alpha   90.00
_cell.angle_beta   90.00
_cell.angle_gamma   90.00
#
_symmetry.space_group_name_H-M   'P 1'
#
loop_
_entity.id
_entity.type
_entity.pdbx_description
1 polymer ?
#
loop_
_entity_poly.entity_id
_entity_poly.type
_entity_poly.pdbx_seq_one_letter_code
_entity_poly.pdbx_strand_id
1 'polypeptide(L)'
;MKLSCCAGLASFVPQTVDAKQLDTGAAYRAKLEKAPATLKTLSEAGCDFFEFGVGMLCPESPRSLFEEFKDLVSDYSLQAECFNSFIPADLKVTGPDVDKARLDSYLAAATERAAELGGEIVVFGSGGARHV
;
A
#
# COMPACT_ATOMS: atom_id res chain seq x y z
N MET A 1 -22.94 9.05 0.03
CA MET A 1 -21.76 8.84 0.92
C MET A 1 -21.20 7.48 0.53
N LYS A 2 -19.90 7.39 0.24
CA LYS A 2 -19.23 6.10 -0.02
C LYS A 2 -18.65 5.53 1.29
N LEU A 3 -18.71 4.23 1.46
CA LEU A 3 -18.17 3.46 2.57
C LEU A 3 -16.95 2.65 2.11
N SER A 4 -15.92 2.60 2.94
CA SER A 4 -14.70 1.84 2.66
C SER A 4 -14.14 1.22 3.93
N CYS A 5 -13.28 0.24 3.73
CA CYS A 5 -12.56 -0.46 4.77
C CYS A 5 -11.10 -0.69 4.36
N CYS A 6 -10.21 -0.61 5.34
CA CYS A 6 -8.80 -0.93 5.16
C CYS A 6 -8.62 -2.46 5.04
N ALA A 7 -8.08 -2.91 3.92
CA ALA A 7 -7.87 -4.32 3.62
C ALA A 7 -6.68 -4.94 4.41
N GLY A 8 -5.95 -4.17 5.22
CA GLY A 8 -4.78 -4.65 5.97
C GLY A 8 -3.61 -5.09 5.08
N LEU A 9 -3.66 -4.82 3.78
CA LEU A 9 -2.61 -5.14 2.82
C LEU A 9 -1.53 -4.04 2.90
N ALA A 10 -0.47 -4.34 3.64
CA ALA A 10 0.61 -3.43 4.05
C ALA A 10 0.20 -2.41 5.13
N SER A 11 0.58 -2.73 6.36
CA SER A 11 0.45 -1.86 7.53
C SER A 11 1.81 -1.67 8.19
N PHE A 12 2.07 -0.47 8.71
CA PHE A 12 3.23 -0.15 9.55
C PHE A 12 2.98 -0.43 11.03
N VAL A 13 1.82 -1.02 11.39
CA VAL A 13 1.52 -1.38 12.78
C VAL A 13 2.56 -2.40 13.26
N PRO A 14 3.29 -2.10 14.35
CA PRO A 14 4.21 -3.05 14.94
C PRO A 14 3.48 -4.36 15.23
N GLN A 15 4.05 -5.46 14.76
CA GLN A 15 3.57 -6.79 15.08
C GLN A 15 3.66 -6.99 16.61
N THR A 16 2.73 -7.76 17.19
CA THR A 16 2.79 -8.15 18.61
C THR A 16 4.12 -8.83 18.91
N VAL A 17 4.56 -8.77 20.18
CA VAL A 17 5.91 -9.21 20.63
C VAL A 17 6.35 -10.62 20.21
N ASP A 18 5.44 -11.48 19.76
CA ASP A 18 5.72 -12.86 19.34
C ASP A 18 5.61 -13.11 17.82
N ALA A 19 5.31 -12.09 17.02
CA ALA A 19 5.15 -12.27 15.58
C ALA A 19 6.50 -12.19 14.85
N LYS A 20 6.83 -13.26 14.11
CA LYS A 20 8.04 -13.32 13.27
C LYS A 20 7.96 -12.25 12.17
N GLN A 21 8.95 -11.36 12.14
CA GLN A 21 9.14 -10.44 11.04
C GLN A 21 9.54 -11.24 9.79
N LEU A 22 8.64 -11.31 8.81
CA LEU A 22 8.92 -11.89 7.51
C LEU A 22 9.89 -10.97 6.75
N ASP A 23 10.77 -11.53 5.91
CA ASP A 23 11.48 -10.71 4.92
C ASP A 23 10.48 -10.03 3.98
N THR A 24 10.90 -8.97 3.31
CA THR A 24 10.02 -8.12 2.49
C THR A 24 9.33 -8.89 1.36
N GLY A 25 10.00 -9.89 0.78
CA GLY A 25 9.45 -10.73 -0.30
C GLY A 25 8.41 -11.74 0.22
N ALA A 26 8.73 -12.46 1.29
CA ALA A 26 7.81 -13.39 1.95
C ALA A 26 6.58 -12.65 2.52
N ALA A 27 6.78 -11.46 3.08
CA ALA A 27 5.70 -10.61 3.57
C ALA A 27 4.79 -10.11 2.44
N TYR A 28 5.34 -9.80 1.26
CA TYR A 28 4.57 -9.43 0.08
C TYR A 28 3.72 -10.61 -0.41
N ARG A 29 4.34 -11.79 -0.60
CA ARG A 29 3.65 -13.01 -1.05
C ARG A 29 2.48 -13.38 -0.12
N ALA A 30 2.69 -13.34 1.19
CA ALA A 30 1.64 -13.64 2.17
C ALA A 30 0.47 -12.64 2.13
N LYS A 31 0.71 -11.38 1.76
CA LYS A 31 -0.37 -10.38 1.57
C LYS A 31 -1.12 -10.64 0.27
N LEU A 32 -0.41 -10.93 -0.81
CA LEU A 32 -0.99 -11.23 -2.11
C LEU A 32 -1.93 -12.45 -2.03
N GLU A 33 -1.51 -13.52 -1.36
CA GLU A 33 -2.33 -14.72 -1.14
C GLU A 33 -3.64 -14.44 -0.37
N LYS A 34 -3.63 -13.45 0.54
CA LYS A 34 -4.80 -13.07 1.35
C LYS A 34 -5.74 -12.08 0.66
N ALA A 35 -5.28 -11.39 -0.38
CA ALA A 35 -6.05 -10.35 -1.04
C ALA A 35 -7.41 -10.86 -1.58
N PRO A 36 -7.50 -12.03 -2.27
CA PRO A 36 -8.76 -12.58 -2.76
C PRO A 36 -9.86 -12.72 -1.70
N ALA A 37 -9.54 -13.35 -0.57
CA ALA A 37 -10.49 -13.58 0.52
C ALA A 37 -10.91 -12.26 1.18
N THR A 38 -9.98 -11.31 1.28
CA THR A 38 -10.22 -9.98 1.83
C THR A 38 -11.17 -9.18 0.94
N LEU A 39 -10.90 -9.08 -0.36
CA LEU A 39 -11.74 -8.35 -1.32
C LEU A 39 -13.17 -8.92 -1.39
N LYS A 40 -13.29 -10.26 -1.38
CA LYS A 40 -14.59 -10.92 -1.29
C LYS A 40 -15.35 -10.51 -0.02
N THR A 41 -14.69 -10.56 1.13
CA THR A 41 -15.29 -10.19 2.42
C THR A 41 -15.77 -8.73 2.42
N LEU A 42 -14.94 -7.81 1.91
CA LEU A 42 -15.28 -6.38 1.87
C LEU A 42 -16.44 -6.10 0.91
N SER A 43 -16.47 -6.78 -0.23
CA SER A 43 -17.57 -6.70 -1.19
C SER A 43 -18.89 -7.22 -0.57
N GLU A 44 -18.86 -8.38 0.09
CA GLU A 44 -20.02 -8.95 0.80
C GLU A 44 -20.49 -8.07 1.97
N ALA A 45 -19.58 -7.32 2.59
CA ALA A 45 -19.90 -6.34 3.63
C ALA A 45 -20.52 -5.03 3.11
N GLY A 46 -20.61 -4.86 1.78
CA GLY A 46 -21.20 -3.67 1.16
C GLY A 46 -20.29 -2.45 1.11
N CYS A 47 -18.97 -2.63 1.07
CA CYS A 47 -18.04 -1.53 0.81
C CYS A 47 -18.18 -1.04 -0.65
N ASP A 48 -18.12 0.27 -0.85
CA ASP A 48 -18.11 0.88 -2.19
C ASP A 48 -16.70 0.82 -2.82
N PHE A 49 -15.67 0.90 -1.98
CA PHE A 49 -14.26 0.79 -2.36
C PHE A 49 -13.45 0.20 -1.20
N PHE A 50 -12.18 -0.13 -1.44
CA PHE A 50 -11.25 -0.51 -0.37
C PHE A 50 -10.03 0.39 -0.37
N GLU A 51 -9.33 0.41 0.78
CA GLU A 51 -8.04 1.08 0.89
C GLU A 51 -6.95 0.14 1.42
N PHE A 52 -5.69 0.43 1.07
CA PHE A 52 -4.53 -0.33 1.52
C PHE A 52 -3.25 0.49 1.50
N GLY A 53 -2.15 -0.06 2.02
CA GLY A 53 -0.88 0.66 2.12
C GLY A 53 -0.12 0.74 0.79
N VAL A 54 0.43 1.91 0.47
CA VAL A 54 1.22 2.17 -0.76
C VAL A 54 2.38 1.18 -0.96
N GLY A 55 2.89 0.54 0.11
CA GLY A 55 3.88 -0.52 0.01
C GLY A 55 3.48 -1.69 -0.91
N MET A 56 2.18 -1.99 -1.07
CA MET A 56 1.71 -3.02 -2.02
C MET A 56 1.85 -2.61 -3.48
N LEU A 57 2.01 -1.31 -3.78
CA LEU A 57 2.30 -0.80 -5.12
C LEU A 57 3.79 -0.98 -5.49
N CYS A 58 4.60 -1.49 -4.57
CA CYS A 58 6.01 -1.81 -4.74
C CYS A 58 6.88 -0.68 -5.36
N PRO A 59 6.79 0.61 -4.94
CA PRO A 59 7.34 1.74 -5.72
C PRO A 59 8.84 1.63 -6.05
N GLU A 60 9.63 1.03 -5.15
CA GLU A 60 11.08 0.84 -5.30
C GLU A 60 11.48 -0.58 -5.76
N SER A 61 10.50 -1.41 -6.14
CA SER A 61 10.74 -2.78 -6.62
C SER A 61 10.35 -2.91 -8.10
N PRO A 62 10.76 -4.02 -8.77
CA PRO A 62 10.43 -4.25 -10.16
C PRO A 62 8.92 -4.16 -10.42
N ARG A 63 8.57 -3.51 -11.53
CA ARG A 63 7.17 -3.30 -11.92
C ARG A 63 6.36 -4.59 -12.05
N SER A 64 7.00 -5.72 -12.37
CA SER A 64 6.33 -7.02 -12.43
C SER A 64 5.64 -7.43 -11.13
N LEU A 65 6.12 -6.99 -9.96
CA LEU A 65 5.42 -7.25 -8.69
C LEU A 65 4.12 -6.46 -8.62
N PHE A 66 4.13 -5.19 -9.03
CA PHE A 66 2.93 -4.37 -9.10
C PHE A 66 1.91 -4.95 -10.11
N GLU A 67 2.36 -5.35 -11.31
CA GLU A 67 1.46 -5.95 -12.30
C GLU A 67 0.80 -7.23 -11.78
N GLU A 68 1.54 -8.08 -11.05
CA GLU A 68 0.96 -9.27 -10.43
C GLU A 68 -0.18 -8.93 -9.45
N PHE A 69 0.00 -7.88 -8.63
CA PHE A 69 -1.06 -7.42 -7.75
C PHE A 69 -2.22 -6.77 -8.52
N LYS A 70 -1.92 -5.96 -9.54
CA LYS A 70 -2.91 -5.30 -10.39
C LYS A 70 -3.80 -6.30 -11.11
N ASP A 71 -3.21 -7.33 -11.71
CA ASP A 71 -3.94 -8.41 -12.36
C ASP A 71 -4.89 -9.09 -11.38
N LEU A 72 -4.39 -9.45 -10.18
CA LEU A 72 -5.22 -10.06 -9.13
C LEU A 72 -6.42 -9.20 -8.74
N VAL A 73 -6.23 -7.89 -8.53
CA VAL A 73 -7.35 -7.02 -8.11
C VAL A 73 -8.30 -6.68 -9.25
N SER A 74 -7.85 -6.78 -10.51
CA SER A 74 -8.69 -6.51 -11.68
C SER A 74 -9.84 -7.51 -11.88
N ASP A 75 -9.72 -8.71 -11.29
CA ASP A 75 -10.76 -9.74 -11.28
C ASP A 75 -11.94 -9.39 -10.35
N TYR A 76 -11.84 -8.31 -9.57
CA TYR A 76 -12.84 -7.90 -8.59
C TYR A 76 -13.48 -6.56 -8.98
N SER A 77 -14.79 -6.45 -8.75
CA SER A 77 -15.53 -5.20 -8.99
C SER A 77 -15.24 -4.10 -7.96
N LEU A 78 -14.71 -4.48 -6.79
CA LEU A 78 -14.38 -3.56 -5.71
C LEU A 78 -13.04 -2.89 -6.01
N GLN A 79 -13.05 -1.59 -6.28
CA GLN A 79 -11.86 -0.85 -6.70
C GLN A 79 -11.10 -0.19 -5.53
N ALA A 80 -9.82 0.08 -5.75
CA ALA A 80 -8.94 0.74 -4.80
C ALA A 80 -8.89 2.25 -5.06
N GLU A 81 -9.75 3.02 -4.41
CA GLU A 81 -9.81 4.48 -4.62
C GLU A 81 -8.87 5.26 -3.67
N CYS A 82 -8.46 4.66 -2.56
CA CYS A 82 -7.69 5.30 -1.49
C CYS A 82 -6.49 4.46 -1.04
N PHE A 83 -5.38 5.12 -0.70
CA PHE A 83 -4.18 4.48 -0.17
C PHE A 83 -3.72 5.15 1.12
N ASN A 84 -3.16 4.35 2.03
CA ASN A 84 -2.56 4.83 3.27
C ASN A 84 -1.06 4.49 3.31
N SER A 85 -0.40 4.78 4.44
CA SER A 85 0.98 4.35 4.64
C SER A 85 1.93 4.83 3.53
N PHE A 86 1.76 6.09 3.10
CA PHE A 86 2.29 6.59 1.83
C PHE A 86 3.80 6.45 1.68
N ILE A 87 4.56 7.03 2.60
CA ILE A 87 6.03 7.09 2.58
C ILE A 87 6.59 6.25 3.75
N PRO A 88 7.55 5.33 3.51
CA PRO A 88 8.13 4.49 4.55
C PRO A 88 9.06 5.30 5.47
N ALA A 89 9.34 4.77 6.66
CA ALA A 89 10.03 5.51 7.71
C ALA A 89 11.50 5.84 7.38
N ASP A 90 12.15 4.99 6.57
CA ASP A 90 13.54 5.15 6.13
C ASP A 90 13.69 6.18 4.99
N LEU A 91 12.59 6.60 4.38
CA LEU A 91 12.58 7.65 3.37
C LEU A 91 12.11 8.97 4.00
N LYS A 92 13.08 9.77 4.45
CA LYS A 92 12.81 11.02 5.18
C LYS A 92 12.23 12.09 4.26
N VAL A 93 11.28 12.86 4.80
CA VAL A 93 10.70 14.04 4.12
C VAL A 93 11.05 15.36 4.81
N THR A 94 11.68 15.28 5.97
CA THR A 94 12.14 16.42 6.77
C THR A 94 13.50 16.09 7.40
N GLY A 95 14.25 17.14 7.76
CA GLY A 95 15.56 17.00 8.40
C GLY A 95 16.72 16.91 7.41
N PRO A 96 17.97 16.75 7.91
CA PRO A 96 19.17 16.71 7.09
C PRO A 96 19.30 15.42 6.26
N ASP A 97 18.63 14.34 6.67
CA ASP A 97 18.72 13.02 6.06
C ASP A 97 17.76 12.82 4.87
N VAL A 98 17.18 13.91 4.35
CA VAL A 98 16.28 13.85 3.19
C VAL A 98 17.07 13.54 1.93
N ASP A 99 16.87 12.34 1.39
CA ASP A 99 17.28 12.00 0.03
C ASP A 99 16.19 12.44 -0.96
N LYS A 100 16.37 13.63 -1.53
CA LYS A 100 15.40 14.23 -2.45
C LYS A 100 15.23 13.42 -3.74
N ALA A 101 16.31 12.83 -4.27
CA ALA A 101 16.26 12.09 -5.52
C ALA A 101 15.50 10.77 -5.36
N ARG A 102 15.75 10.06 -4.27
CA ARG A 102 14.98 8.85 -3.90
C ARG A 102 13.51 9.20 -3.65
N LEU A 103 13.24 10.30 -2.93
CA LEU A 103 11.88 10.75 -2.64
C LEU A 103 11.09 11.05 -3.91
N ASP A 104 11.65 11.81 -4.84
CA ASP A 104 10.97 12.15 -6.09
C ASP A 104 10.69 10.89 -6.95
N SER A 105 11.65 9.96 -7.01
CA SER A 105 11.49 8.68 -7.71
C SER A 105 10.41 7.80 -7.08
N TYR A 106 10.38 7.74 -5.74
CA TYR A 106 9.38 7.01 -4.98
C TYR A 106 7.97 7.56 -5.23
N LEU A 107 7.80 8.89 -5.12
CA LEU A 107 6.51 9.54 -5.29
C LEU A 107 5.98 9.38 -6.70
N ALA A 108 6.84 9.50 -7.73
CA ALA A 108 6.47 9.27 -9.12
C ALA A 108 5.94 7.85 -9.32
N ALA A 109 6.71 6.83 -8.92
CA ALA A 109 6.31 5.43 -9.08
C ALA A 109 5.06 5.07 -8.25
N ALA A 110 4.96 5.56 -7.02
CA ALA A 110 3.81 5.29 -6.15
C ALA A 110 2.52 5.89 -6.71
N THR A 111 2.56 7.15 -7.17
CA THR A 111 1.37 7.85 -7.68
C THR A 111 0.95 7.36 -9.07
N GLU A 112 1.91 7.05 -9.95
CA GLU A 112 1.64 6.42 -11.25
C GLU A 112 0.88 5.10 -11.05
N ARG A 113 1.41 4.21 -10.21
CA ARG A 113 0.82 2.88 -9.97
C ARG A 113 -0.50 2.95 -9.23
N ALA A 114 -0.67 3.90 -8.30
CA ALA A 114 -1.94 4.17 -7.64
C ALA A 114 -3.01 4.59 -8.67
N ALA A 115 -2.68 5.51 -9.57
CA ALA A 115 -3.58 5.98 -10.61
C ALA A 115 -4.01 4.85 -11.57
N GLU A 116 -3.10 3.93 -11.89
CA GLU A 116 -3.42 2.75 -12.71
C GLU A 116 -4.44 1.79 -12.08
N LEU A 117 -4.63 1.83 -10.76
CA LEU A 117 -5.66 1.07 -10.04
C LEU A 117 -7.00 1.83 -9.88
N GLY A 118 -7.11 3.03 -10.45
CA GLY A 118 -8.26 3.92 -10.22
C GLY A 118 -8.13 4.78 -8.96
N GLY A 119 -6.90 4.90 -8.43
CA GLY A 119 -6.61 5.66 -7.24
C GLY A 119 -6.85 7.17 -7.35
N GLU A 120 -7.56 7.75 -6.37
CA GLU A 120 -7.83 9.19 -6.31
C GLU A 120 -7.21 9.85 -5.07
N ILE A 121 -7.06 9.11 -3.97
CA ILE A 121 -6.66 9.66 -2.66
C ILE A 121 -5.46 8.90 -2.10
N VAL A 122 -4.44 9.63 -1.66
CA VAL A 122 -3.32 9.07 -0.89
C VAL A 122 -3.21 9.82 0.43
N VAL A 123 -3.40 9.11 1.54
CA VAL A 123 -3.34 9.67 2.90
C VAL A 123 -1.87 9.85 3.31
N PHE A 124 -1.47 11.11 3.52
CA PHE A 124 -0.14 11.46 4.00
C PHE A 124 0.01 11.26 5.53
N GLY A 125 -0.09 10.00 5.99
CA GLY A 125 0.02 9.63 7.40
C GLY A 125 1.46 9.48 7.94
N SER A 126 2.44 9.28 7.06
CA SER A 126 3.85 8.88 7.30
C SER A 126 4.60 9.51 8.48
N GLY A 127 4.29 9.09 9.71
CA GLY A 127 4.90 9.61 10.94
C GLY A 127 6.41 9.39 10.99
N GLY A 128 6.89 8.18 10.67
CA GLY A 128 8.32 7.88 10.65
C GLY A 128 9.11 8.72 9.65
N ALA A 129 8.53 9.00 8.47
CA ALA A 129 9.16 9.82 7.45
C ALA A 129 9.27 11.30 7.87
N ARG A 130 8.28 11.82 8.61
CA ARG A 130 8.22 13.21 9.10
C ARG A 130 8.86 13.44 10.46
N HIS A 131 9.20 12.38 11.18
CA HIS A 131 9.89 12.48 12.47
C HIS A 131 11.31 13.01 12.26
N VAL A 132 11.82 13.84 13.16
CA VAL A 132 13.20 14.35 13.14
C VAL A 132 13.85 14.02 14.46
#